data_AF-A0AA37X010-F1
#
_entry.id   AF-A0AA37X010-F1
#
_cell.length_a   1.000
_cell.length_b   1.000
_cell.length_c   1.000
_cell.angle_alpha   90.00
_cell.angle_beta   90.00
_cell.angle_gamma   90.00
#
_symmetry.space_group_name_H-M   'P 1'
#
loop_
_entity.id
_entity.type
_entity.pdbx_description
1 polymer ?
#
loop_
_entity_poly.entity_id
_entity_poly.type
_entity_poly.pdbx_seq_one_letter_code
_entity_poly.pdbx_strand_id
1 'polypeptide(L)'
;MRVLYGVLPIAAALTYGVWQHYAAQVYVGDLPPFDLHFYDYDEALVYVAGLNPDAKAIYLGPLRSADTALMLLLAATLIVPVWRLGWLWCLPALAYATFDFFENGTVAALLTHGIREAGEVDTVTLLTLSKFVTLGIAGVLALWGLWRMRGRNGG
;
A
#
# COMPACT_ATOMS: atom_id res chain seq x y z
N MET A 1 6.36 1.03 -24.83
CA MET A 1 5.40 0.19 -24.07
C MET A 1 6.01 -1.10 -23.54
N ARG A 2 6.66 -1.95 -24.36
CA ARG A 2 7.32 -3.18 -23.87
C ARG A 2 8.28 -2.94 -22.69
N VAL A 3 9.03 -1.84 -22.72
CA VAL A 3 9.93 -1.44 -21.62
C VAL A 3 9.16 -1.12 -20.33
N LEU A 4 8.01 -0.45 -20.40
CA LEU A 4 7.21 -0.11 -19.21
C LEU A 4 6.62 -1.36 -18.53
N TYR A 5 6.25 -2.39 -19.30
CA TYR A 5 5.77 -3.67 -18.76
C TYR A 5 6.83 -4.45 -17.98
N GLY A 6 8.12 -4.18 -18.22
CA GLY A 6 9.22 -4.78 -17.46
C GLY A 6 9.70 -3.88 -16.33
N VAL A 7 9.94 -2.60 -16.64
CA VAL A 7 10.59 -1.66 -15.71
C VAL A 7 9.71 -1.34 -14.50
N LEU A 8 8.41 -1.09 -14.68
CA LEU A 8 7.53 -0.70 -13.56
C LEU A 8 7.35 -1.83 -12.54
N PRO A 9 7.03 -3.08 -12.92
CA PRO A 9 6.99 -4.18 -11.95
C PRO A 9 8.32 -4.45 -11.27
N ILE A 10 9.44 -4.34 -11.99
CA ILE A 10 10.78 -4.51 -11.39
C ILE A 10 11.04 -3.41 -10.37
N ALA A 11 10.75 -2.15 -10.71
CA ALA A 11 10.90 -1.02 -9.79
C ALA A 11 9.99 -1.17 -8.56
N ALA A 12 8.74 -1.60 -8.74
CA ALA A 12 7.84 -1.90 -7.64
C ALA A 12 8.38 -3.03 -6.75
N ALA A 13 8.91 -4.11 -7.33
CA ALA A 13 9.51 -5.21 -6.56
C ALA A 13 10.76 -4.78 -5.78
N LEU A 14 11.62 -3.96 -6.37
CA LEU A 14 12.78 -3.39 -5.67
C LEU A 14 12.35 -2.49 -4.52
N THR A 15 11.34 -1.64 -4.75
CA THR A 15 10.79 -0.76 -3.72
C THR A 15 10.11 -1.53 -2.61
N TYR A 16 9.46 -2.66 -2.93
CA TYR A 16 8.92 -3.59 -1.94
C TYR A 16 10.03 -4.19 -1.07
N GLY A 17 11.17 -4.56 -1.64
CA GLY A 17 12.32 -5.01 -0.86
C GLY A 17 12.86 -3.95 0.11
N VAL A 18 12.93 -2.68 -0.33
CA VAL A 18 13.30 -1.55 0.54
C VAL A 18 12.26 -1.34 1.64
N TRP A 19 10.98 -1.41 1.29
CA TRP A 19 9.87 -1.31 2.23
C TRP A 19 9.94 -2.42 3.28
N GLN A 20 10.13 -3.68 2.86
CA GLN A 20 10.26 -4.83 3.77
C GLN A 20 11.43 -4.67 4.74
N HIS A 21 12.56 -4.14 4.26
CA HIS A 21 13.72 -3.87 5.10
C HIS A 21 13.40 -2.91 6.25
N TYR A 22 12.63 -1.84 6.00
CA TYR A 22 12.22 -0.91 7.05
C TYR A 22 11.05 -1.45 7.88
N ALA A 23 10.10 -2.17 7.28
CA ALA A 23 8.95 -2.76 7.97
C ALA A 23 9.40 -3.75 9.06
N ALA A 24 10.45 -4.54 8.79
CA ALA A 24 11.03 -5.47 9.76
C ALA A 24 11.61 -4.79 11.02
N GLN A 25 11.88 -3.48 10.97
CA GLN A 25 12.48 -2.73 12.08
C GLN A 25 11.45 -2.05 12.98
N VAL A 26 10.16 -2.11 12.62
CA VAL A 26 9.07 -1.44 13.35
C VAL A 26 8.09 -2.43 13.99
N TYR A 27 8.50 -3.68 14.16
CA TYR A 27 7.72 -4.66 14.92
C TYR A 27 7.76 -4.36 16.42
N VAL A 28 6.66 -4.61 17.12
CA VAL A 28 6.55 -4.53 18.59
C VAL A 28 6.23 -5.93 19.11
N GLY A 29 7.27 -6.68 19.48
CA GLY A 29 7.12 -8.12 19.73
C GLY A 29 6.66 -8.83 18.45
N ASP A 30 5.53 -9.52 18.51
CA ASP A 30 4.93 -10.19 17.36
C ASP A 30 3.96 -9.30 16.55
N LEU A 31 3.75 -8.05 16.98
CA LEU A 31 2.84 -7.11 16.32
C LEU A 31 3.55 -6.41 15.14
N PRO A 32 3.06 -6.59 13.89
CA PRO A 32 3.64 -5.98 12.70
C PRO A 32 3.18 -4.52 12.51
N PRO A 33 3.76 -3.73 11.58
CA PRO A 33 3.22 -2.41 11.25
C PRO A 33 1.74 -2.44 10.83
N PHE A 34 1.03 -1.30 10.98
CA PHE A 34 -0.41 -1.15 10.68
C PHE A 34 -0.80 -1.63 9.27
N ASP A 35 0.10 -1.51 8.30
CA ASP A 35 -0.11 -1.98 6.92
C ASP A 35 -0.32 -3.48 6.76
N LEU A 36 0.16 -4.26 7.74
CA LEU A 36 0.23 -5.72 7.68
C LEU A 36 -0.76 -6.41 8.62
N HIS A 37 -1.49 -5.65 9.44
CA HIS A 37 -2.38 -6.22 10.46
C HIS A 37 -3.61 -5.37 10.68
N PHE A 38 -4.74 -6.04 10.90
CA PHE A 38 -5.99 -5.38 11.26
C PHE A 38 -6.05 -5.29 12.77
N TYR A 39 -5.69 -4.12 13.29
CA TYR A 39 -5.66 -3.84 14.70
C TYR A 39 -7.07 -3.65 15.28
N ASP A 40 -7.30 -4.23 16.46
CA ASP A 40 -8.30 -3.69 17.38
C ASP A 40 -7.72 -2.55 18.23
N TYR A 41 -8.58 -1.89 19.01
CA TYR A 41 -8.19 -0.73 19.82
C TYR A 41 -7.10 -1.05 20.85
N ASP A 42 -7.20 -2.21 21.53
CA ASP A 42 -6.28 -2.57 22.60
C ASP A 42 -4.92 -2.98 22.02
N GLU A 43 -4.91 -3.76 20.93
CA GLU A 43 -3.70 -4.09 20.19
C GLU A 43 -3.00 -2.84 19.65
N ALA A 44 -3.76 -1.88 19.12
CA ALA A 44 -3.21 -0.64 18.59
C ALA A 44 -2.55 0.19 19.71
N LEU A 45 -3.17 0.25 20.90
CA LEU A 45 -2.58 0.91 22.06
C LEU A 45 -1.27 0.24 22.48
N VAL A 46 -1.24 -1.10 22.53
CA VAL A 46 -0.03 -1.87 22.85
C VAL A 46 1.07 -1.59 21.82
N TYR A 47 0.74 -1.60 20.53
CA TYR A 47 1.70 -1.32 19.46
C TYR A 47 2.27 0.09 19.56
N VAL A 48 1.40 1.11 19.64
CA VAL A 48 1.82 2.52 19.72
C VAL A 48 2.65 2.80 20.98
N ALA A 49 2.30 2.20 22.11
CA ALA A 49 3.05 2.34 23.37
C ALA A 49 4.39 1.59 23.36
N GLY A 50 4.47 0.45 22.67
CA GLY A 50 5.68 -0.37 22.58
C GLY A 50 6.68 0.09 21.52
N LEU A 51 6.28 0.99 20.61
CA LEU A 51 7.16 1.53 19.59
C LEU A 51 8.20 2.47 20.21
N ASN A 52 9.47 2.06 20.19
CA ASN A 52 10.56 2.90 20.68
C ASN A 52 10.77 4.13 19.76
N PRO A 53 11.47 5.19 20.24
CA PRO A 53 11.65 6.42 19.45
C PRO A 53 12.34 6.21 18.09
N ASP A 54 13.29 5.27 18.00
CA ASP A 54 14.04 5.00 16.77
C ASP A 54 13.15 4.29 15.73
N ALA A 55 12.39 3.28 16.15
CA ALA A 55 11.40 2.59 15.33
C ALA A 55 10.30 3.56 14.86
N LYS A 56 9.87 4.48 15.73
CA LYS A 56 8.92 5.54 15.38
C LYS A 56 9.48 6.48 14.31
N ALA A 57 10.75 6.86 14.42
CA ALA A 57 11.42 7.68 13.41
C ALA A 57 11.55 6.95 12.06
N ILE A 58 11.83 5.64 12.08
CA ILE A 58 11.83 4.79 10.88
C ILE A 58 10.43 4.74 10.25
N TYR A 59 9.39 4.51 11.06
CA TYR A 59 8.01 4.44 10.59
C TYR A 59 7.60 5.75 9.90
N LEU A 60 7.77 6.88 10.59
CA LEU A 60 7.34 8.20 10.12
C LEU A 60 8.18 8.76 8.96
N GLY A 61 9.40 8.25 8.76
CA GLY A 61 10.33 8.72 7.74
C GLY A 61 10.50 7.73 6.59
N PRO A 62 11.57 6.89 6.62
CA PRO A 62 11.94 6.04 5.50
C PRO A 62 10.89 4.97 5.15
N LEU A 63 10.19 4.37 6.13
CA LEU A 63 9.16 3.36 5.86
C LEU A 63 8.00 3.99 5.08
N ARG A 64 7.41 5.07 5.59
CA ARG A 64 6.33 5.81 4.91
C ARG A 64 6.72 6.28 3.51
N SER A 65 7.97 6.72 3.33
CA SER A 65 8.48 7.14 2.02
C SER A 65 8.61 5.97 1.04
N ALA A 66 9.12 4.84 1.51
CA ALA A 66 9.21 3.61 0.72
C ALA A 66 7.82 3.07 0.35
N ASP A 67 6.86 3.15 1.28
CA ASP A 67 5.48 2.73 1.08
C ASP A 67 4.80 3.58 -0.01
N THR A 68 4.88 4.91 0.10
CA THR A 68 4.41 5.83 -0.93
C THR A 68 5.01 5.53 -2.31
N ALA A 69 6.33 5.31 -2.39
CA ALA A 69 6.99 5.01 -3.65
C ALA A 69 6.51 3.67 -4.23
N LEU A 70 6.37 2.64 -3.39
CA LEU A 70 5.88 1.32 -3.78
C LEU A 70 4.47 1.44 -4.36
N MET A 71 3.56 2.15 -3.68
CA MET A 71 2.16 2.21 -4.07
C MET A 71 1.95 2.99 -5.35
N LEU A 72 2.72 4.05 -5.57
CA LEU A 72 2.70 4.77 -6.85
C LEU A 72 3.21 3.90 -8.00
N LEU A 73 4.31 3.16 -7.80
CA LEU A 73 4.87 2.27 -8.82
C LEU A 73 3.95 1.08 -9.10
N LEU A 74 3.32 0.54 -8.07
CA LEU A 74 2.37 -0.56 -8.19
C LEU A 74 1.09 -0.10 -8.88
N ALA A 75 0.51 1.04 -8.49
CA ALA A 75 -0.64 1.62 -9.19
C ALA A 75 -0.33 1.89 -10.67
N ALA A 76 0.84 2.47 -10.98
CA ALA A 76 1.28 2.66 -12.35
C ALA A 76 1.39 1.33 -13.11
N THR A 77 1.97 0.30 -12.47
CA THR A 77 2.06 -1.05 -13.02
C THR A 77 0.69 -1.63 -13.38
N LEU A 78 -0.31 -1.42 -12.52
CA LEU A 78 -1.67 -1.92 -12.70
C LEU A 78 -2.47 -1.14 -13.76
N ILE A 79 -2.16 0.14 -13.96
CA ILE A 79 -2.82 0.99 -14.95
C ILE A 79 -2.36 0.66 -16.39
N VAL A 80 -1.07 0.35 -16.59
CA VAL A 80 -0.48 0.18 -17.92
C VAL A 80 -1.15 -0.90 -18.80
N PRO A 81 -1.68 -2.02 -18.28
CA PRO A 81 -2.41 -2.97 -19.11
C PRO A 81 -3.81 -2.53 -19.54
N VAL A 82 -4.42 -1.58 -18.82
CA VAL A 82 -5.84 -1.23 -18.97
C VAL A 82 -6.09 0.20 -19.44
N TRP A 83 -5.10 1.10 -19.43
CA TRP A 83 -5.30 2.51 -19.79
C TRP A 83 -5.90 2.73 -21.18
N ARG A 84 -5.58 1.86 -22.15
CA ARG A 84 -6.13 1.91 -23.51
C ARG A 84 -7.61 1.55 -23.60
N LEU A 85 -8.18 0.98 -22.54
CA LEU A 85 -9.60 0.63 -22.46
C LEU A 85 -10.44 1.81 -21.98
N GLY A 86 -9.81 2.90 -21.53
CA GLY A 86 -10.45 4.11 -21.02
C GLY A 86 -10.12 4.37 -19.55
N TRP A 87 -10.25 5.63 -19.12
CA TRP A 87 -9.85 6.08 -17.78
C TRP A 87 -10.61 5.39 -16.64
N LEU A 88 -11.87 4.99 -16.87
CA LEU A 88 -12.69 4.28 -15.87
C LEU A 88 -12.04 2.97 -15.40
N TRP A 89 -11.32 2.27 -16.29
CA TRP A 89 -10.62 1.03 -15.94
C TRP A 89 -9.40 1.23 -15.05
N CYS A 90 -8.92 2.48 -14.94
CA CYS A 90 -7.80 2.85 -14.09
C CYS A 90 -8.27 3.20 -12.66
N LEU A 91 -9.58 3.41 -12.45
CA LEU A 91 -10.12 3.86 -11.16
C LEU A 91 -9.75 2.96 -9.98
N PRO A 92 -9.79 1.62 -10.07
CA PRO A 92 -9.41 0.78 -8.93
C PRO A 92 -7.95 0.96 -8.52
N ALA A 93 -7.02 1.10 -9.47
CA ALA A 93 -5.61 1.32 -9.18
C ALA A 93 -5.35 2.71 -8.57
N LEU A 94 -6.10 3.73 -9.01
CA LEU A 94 -6.04 5.08 -8.44
C LEU A 94 -6.67 5.13 -7.04
N ALA A 95 -7.78 4.43 -6.84
CA ALA A 95 -8.44 4.32 -5.54
C ALA A 95 -7.53 3.60 -4.54
N TYR A 96 -6.83 2.56 -4.97
CA TYR A 96 -5.82 1.87 -4.17
C TYR A 96 -4.75 2.84 -3.64
N ALA A 97 -4.07 3.57 -4.52
CA ALA A 97 -3.06 4.55 -4.11
C ALA A 97 -3.66 5.64 -3.20
N THR A 98 -4.90 6.05 -3.47
CA THR A 98 -5.59 7.07 -2.66
C THR A 98 -5.87 6.59 -1.24
N PHE A 99 -6.42 5.38 -1.07
CA PHE A 99 -6.68 4.81 0.25
C PHE A 99 -5.40 4.61 1.04
N ASP A 100 -4.33 4.17 0.36
CA ASP A 100 -3.02 4.01 0.96
C ASP A 100 -2.43 5.35 1.46
N PHE A 101 -2.56 6.44 0.68
CA PHE A 101 -2.14 7.77 1.15
C PHE A 101 -2.88 8.23 2.39
N PHE A 102 -4.20 8.00 2.45
CA PHE A 102 -5.00 8.36 3.61
C PHE A 102 -4.68 7.50 4.83
N GLU A 103 -4.45 6.21 4.62
CA GLU A 103 -4.09 5.25 5.66
C GLU A 103 -2.74 5.63 6.28
N ASN A 104 -1.70 5.79 5.46
CA ASN A 104 -0.39 6.29 5.87
C ASN A 104 -0.46 7.63 6.63
N GLY A 105 -1.31 8.54 6.17
CA GLY A 105 -1.53 9.83 6.83
C GLY A 105 -2.17 9.66 8.22
N THR A 106 -3.14 8.75 8.34
CA THR A 106 -3.85 8.46 9.59
C THR A 106 -2.94 7.75 10.57
N VAL A 107 -2.20 6.73 10.14
CA VAL A 107 -1.20 6.04 10.98
C VAL A 107 -0.12 7.03 11.44
N ALA A 108 0.36 7.91 10.57
CA ALA A 108 1.32 8.92 10.99
C ALA A 108 0.76 9.86 12.08
N ALA A 109 -0.53 10.21 12.01
CA ALA A 109 -1.20 10.98 13.04
C ALA A 109 -1.32 10.19 14.36
N LEU A 110 -1.73 8.92 14.31
CA LEU A 110 -1.80 8.03 15.48
C LEU A 110 -0.44 7.89 16.17
N LEU A 111 0.61 7.63 15.40
CA LEU A 111 1.96 7.53 15.92
C LEU A 111 2.39 8.86 16.54
N THR A 112 2.14 9.99 15.89
CA THR A 112 2.61 11.30 16.37
C THR A 112 1.87 11.78 17.62
N HIS A 113 0.55 11.62 17.65
CA HIS A 113 -0.32 12.22 18.66
C HIS A 113 -0.87 11.23 19.70
N GLY A 114 -0.61 9.94 19.52
CA GLY A 114 -1.25 8.87 20.29
C GLY A 114 -2.67 8.58 19.79
N ILE A 115 -3.22 7.46 20.25
CA ILE A 115 -4.60 7.06 20.00
C ILE A 115 -5.47 7.63 21.12
N ARG A 116 -6.57 8.28 20.77
CA ARG A 116 -7.51 8.92 21.70
C ARG A 116 -8.82 8.15 21.85
N GLU A 117 -9.27 7.53 20.77
CA GLU A 117 -10.54 6.81 20.71
C GLU A 117 -10.49 5.67 19.70
N ALA A 118 -11.37 4.67 19.89
CA ALA A 118 -11.44 3.49 19.03
C ALA A 118 -11.74 3.81 17.56
N GLY A 119 -12.50 4.88 17.30
CA GLY A 119 -12.84 5.31 15.94
C GLY A 119 -11.63 5.67 15.07
N GLU A 120 -10.50 6.07 15.68
CA GLU A 120 -9.27 6.35 14.92
C GLU A 120 -8.64 5.05 14.39
N VAL A 121 -8.68 3.97 15.17
CA VAL A 121 -8.19 2.64 14.78
C VAL A 121 -9.14 2.02 13.74
N ASP A 122 -10.45 2.13 13.94
CA ASP A 122 -11.45 1.69 12.97
C ASP A 122 -11.26 2.36 11.60
N THR A 123 -10.88 3.64 11.59
CA THR A 123 -10.59 4.39 10.38
C THR A 123 -9.38 3.82 9.64
N VAL A 124 -8.28 3.54 10.35
CA VAL A 124 -7.11 2.88 9.75
C VAL A 124 -7.48 1.52 9.19
N THR A 125 -8.17 0.69 9.96
CA THR A 125 -8.62 -0.64 9.54
C THR A 125 -9.50 -0.58 8.29
N LEU A 126 -10.45 0.37 8.21
CA LEU A 126 -11.30 0.57 7.05
C LEU A 126 -10.50 0.99 5.81
N LEU A 127 -9.52 1.88 5.97
CA LEU A 127 -8.65 2.30 4.87
C LEU A 127 -7.75 1.16 4.40
N THR A 128 -7.19 0.36 5.33
CA THR A 128 -6.38 -0.84 5.02
C THR A 128 -7.22 -1.89 4.27
N LEU A 129 -8.46 -2.12 4.69
CA LEU A 129 -9.37 -3.00 3.96
C LEU A 129 -9.67 -2.45 2.54
N SER A 130 -9.98 -1.16 2.45
CA SER A 130 -10.32 -0.51 1.18
C SER A 130 -9.17 -0.53 0.18
N LYS A 131 -7.93 -0.32 0.63
CA LYS A 131 -6.75 -0.41 -0.23
C LYS A 131 -6.56 -1.83 -0.77
N PHE A 132 -6.68 -2.87 0.07
CA PHE A 132 -6.53 -4.25 -0.42
C PHE A 132 -7.67 -4.70 -1.35
N VAL A 133 -8.92 -4.30 -1.09
CA VAL A 133 -10.05 -4.58 -1.99
C VAL A 133 -9.83 -3.94 -3.36
N THR A 134 -9.46 -2.66 -3.39
CA THR A 134 -9.21 -1.95 -4.65
C THR A 134 -7.97 -2.45 -5.38
N LEU A 135 -6.92 -2.83 -4.66
CA LEU A 135 -5.74 -3.52 -5.21
C LEU A 135 -6.12 -4.84 -5.88
N GLY A 136 -6.96 -5.67 -5.24
CA GLY A 136 -7.43 -6.94 -5.80
C GLY A 136 -8.19 -6.75 -7.10
N ILE A 137 -9.12 -5.79 -7.14
CA ILE A 137 -9.87 -5.44 -8.35
C ILE A 137 -8.91 -4.95 -9.45
N ALA A 138 -7.98 -4.06 -9.11
CA ALA A 138 -6.99 -3.54 -10.06
C ALA A 138 -6.10 -4.66 -10.62
N GLY A 139 -5.69 -5.61 -9.80
CA GLY A 139 -4.91 -6.79 -10.19
C GLY A 139 -5.66 -7.66 -11.21
N VAL A 140 -6.93 -7.97 -10.95
CA VAL A 140 -7.79 -8.74 -11.88
C VAL A 140 -7.92 -8.00 -13.22
N LEU A 141 -8.18 -6.70 -13.20
CA LEU A 141 -8.30 -5.90 -14.41
C LEU A 141 -6.98 -5.83 -15.18
N ALA A 142 -5.84 -5.66 -14.49
CA ALA A 142 -4.53 -5.64 -15.10
C ALA A 142 -4.21 -6.97 -15.81
N LEU A 143 -4.46 -8.11 -15.15
CA LEU A 143 -4.29 -9.44 -15.74
C LEU A 143 -5.20 -9.66 -16.96
N TRP A 144 -6.46 -9.24 -16.87
CA TRP A 144 -7.40 -9.29 -17.98
C TRP A 144 -6.95 -8.41 -19.16
N GLY A 145 -6.47 -7.19 -18.88
CA GLY A 145 -5.90 -6.29 -19.89
C GLY A 145 -4.69 -6.91 -20.60
N LEU A 146 -3.77 -7.53 -19.84
CA LEU A 146 -2.63 -8.27 -20.39
C LEU A 146 -3.08 -9.43 -21.30
N TRP A 147 -4.06 -10.23 -20.85
CA TRP A 147 -4.62 -11.32 -21.64
C TRP A 147 -5.19 -10.84 -22.97
N ARG A 148 -5.98 -9.75 -22.95
CA ARG A 148 -6.57 -9.16 -24.16
C ARG A 148 -5.51 -8.64 -25.14
N MET A 149 -4.40 -8.09 -24.64
CA MET A 149 -3.31 -7.62 -25.50
C MET A 149 -2.54 -8.76 -26.14
N ARG A 150 -2.37 -9.90 -25.46
CA ARG A 150 -1.71 -11.08 -26.02
C ARG A 150 -2.46 -11.63 -27.24
N GLY A 151 -3.79 -11.67 -27.18
CA GLY A 151 -4.63 -12.12 -28.30
C GLY A 151 -4.56 -11.24 -29.56
N ARG A 152 -4.13 -9.98 -29.45
CA ARG A 152 -4.03 -9.04 -30.59
C ARG A 152 -2.68 -9.07 -31.30
N ASN A 153 -1.65 -9.66 -30.71
CA ASN A 153 -0.29 -9.72 -31.27
C ASN A 153 0.04 -11.10 -31.90
N GLY A 154 -0.90 -12.05 -31.85
CA GLY A 154 -0.72 -13.43 -32.35
C GLY A 154 -1.61 -13.80 -33.53
N GLY A 155 -2.28 -12.82 -34.16
CA GLY A 155 -3.01 -12.94 -35.42
C GLY A 155 -2.61 -11.81 -36.36
#